data_AF-A0A1L1WIM2-F1
#
_entry.id   AF-A0A1L1WIM2-F1
#
_cell.length_a   1.000
_cell.length_b   1.000
_cell.length_c   1.000
_cell.angle_alpha   90.00
_cell.angle_beta   90.00
_cell.angle_gamma   90.00
#
_symmetry.space_group_name_H-M   'P 1'
#
loop_
_entity.id
_entity.type
_entity.pdbx_description
1 polymer ?
#
loop_
_entity_poly.entity_id
_entity_poly.type
_entity_poly.pdbx_seq_one_letter_code
_entity_poly.pdbx_strand_id
1 'polypeptide(L)'
;ILPPASVSNRLSAYLYKIEHDPKGHKRSFLKIIDGSLRLRDVVRINDSEKFIKIKNLKTIYQGREINVDEVGANDIAIVEDMEDFRIGDYLGAKPCLIQGLSHQHPALKSSVRPDKPEERSKVISALNTLWIEDPSLSFSINSYSDELEISLYGLTQKEIIQTLLEERFSVKVHFDEIKTIYKERPIKKVNKIIQIEVPPNPYWSTIGLTLEPLPLGAGLQIESDISYGYLNHSFQNAVFEGIRMSCQSGLHGWEVTDLKVTFTQAEYYSPVSTPADFRQLTPYVFRLALQQSGVDILEP
;
A
#
# COMPACT_ATOMS: atom_id res chain seq x y z
N ILE A 1 -7.31 -35.41 -32.04
CA ILE A 1 -6.90 -35.72 -30.66
C ILE A 1 -5.48 -35.19 -30.52
N LEU A 2 -5.33 -33.95 -30.06
CA LEU A 2 -4.03 -33.36 -29.73
C LEU A 2 -3.51 -34.06 -28.46
N PRO A 3 -2.19 -34.29 -28.34
CA PRO A 3 -1.65 -34.98 -27.19
C PRO A 3 -1.79 -34.09 -25.93
N PRO A 4 -1.97 -34.67 -24.74
CA PRO A 4 -1.87 -33.94 -23.49
C PRO A 4 -0.39 -33.70 -23.21
N ALA A 5 0.04 -32.45 -23.23
CA ALA A 5 1.36 -32.04 -22.77
C ALA A 5 1.14 -30.83 -21.87
N SER A 6 1.58 -30.77 -20.63
CA SER A 6 2.34 -31.68 -19.78
C SER A 6 2.13 -31.14 -18.37
N VAL A 7 2.21 -32.00 -17.35
CA VAL A 7 2.12 -31.69 -15.92
C VAL A 7 2.48 -30.23 -15.62
N SER A 8 1.51 -29.48 -15.13
CA SER A 8 1.66 -28.17 -14.52
C SER A 8 2.85 -28.24 -13.55
N ASN A 9 4.02 -27.82 -14.03
CA ASN A 9 5.15 -27.57 -13.15
C ASN A 9 4.66 -26.41 -12.28
N ARG A 10 4.37 -26.69 -11.01
CA ARG A 10 3.67 -25.78 -10.10
C ARG A 10 4.63 -24.66 -9.69
N LEU A 11 5.05 -23.85 -10.67
CA LEU A 11 5.92 -22.72 -10.49
C LEU A 11 5.34 -21.87 -9.36
N SER A 12 6.14 -21.67 -8.33
CA SER A 12 5.88 -20.69 -7.30
C SER A 12 7.13 -19.85 -7.19
N ALA A 13 7.04 -18.59 -7.59
CA ALA A 13 8.15 -17.65 -7.51
C ALA A 13 7.63 -16.29 -7.07
N TYR A 14 8.41 -15.56 -6.27
CA TYR A 14 8.04 -14.19 -5.87
C TYR A 14 9.14 -13.20 -6.17
N LEU A 15 8.73 -11.99 -6.52
CA LEU A 15 9.59 -10.86 -6.81
C LEU A 15 10.02 -10.23 -5.48
N TYR A 16 11.30 -10.34 -5.15
CA TYR A 16 11.83 -9.83 -3.88
C TYR A 16 12.69 -8.57 -4.07
N LYS A 17 13.14 -8.29 -5.29
CA LYS A 17 14.01 -7.16 -5.59
C LYS A 17 13.80 -6.67 -7.01
N ILE A 18 13.77 -5.36 -7.19
CA ILE A 18 13.79 -4.69 -8.48
C ILE A 18 15.03 -3.79 -8.53
N GLU A 19 15.68 -3.73 -9.68
CA GLU A 19 16.75 -2.77 -9.96
C GLU A 19 16.56 -2.16 -11.34
N HIS A 20 16.90 -0.89 -11.53
CA HIS A 20 17.04 -0.30 -12.85
C HIS A 20 18.52 -0.27 -13.24
N ASP A 21 18.81 -0.73 -14.45
CA ASP A 21 20.17 -0.65 -15.01
C ASP A 21 20.54 0.81 -15.35
N PRO A 22 21.81 1.11 -15.72
CA PRO A 22 22.22 2.47 -16.09
C PRO A 22 21.50 3.07 -17.30
N LYS A 23 20.80 2.25 -18.10
CA LYS A 23 19.97 2.69 -19.24
C LYS A 23 18.50 2.87 -18.85
N GLY A 24 18.13 2.59 -17.60
CA GLY A 24 16.76 2.67 -17.09
C GLY A 24 15.93 1.41 -17.33
N HIS A 25 16.51 0.31 -17.81
CA HIS A 25 15.78 -0.94 -17.97
C HIS A 25 15.55 -1.60 -16.63
N LYS A 26 14.29 -1.94 -16.36
CA LYS A 26 13.86 -2.58 -15.13
C LYS A 26 14.21 -4.07 -15.14
N ARG A 27 14.88 -4.49 -14.07
CA ARG A 27 15.36 -5.85 -13.81
C ARG A 27 14.64 -6.39 -12.58
N SER A 28 13.98 -7.53 -12.74
CA SER A 28 13.15 -8.15 -11.71
C SER A 28 13.80 -9.44 -11.22
N PHE A 29 14.09 -9.51 -9.92
CA PHE A 29 14.72 -10.66 -9.28
C PHE A 29 13.66 -11.50 -8.58
N LEU A 30 13.44 -12.68 -9.13
CA LEU A 30 12.45 -13.65 -8.68
C LEU A 30 13.14 -14.77 -7.91
N LYS A 31 12.70 -15.05 -6.69
CA LYS A 31 13.11 -16.26 -5.97
C LYS A 31 12.17 -17.39 -6.35
N ILE A 32 12.70 -18.45 -6.95
CA ILE A 32 11.90 -19.65 -7.26
C ILE A 32 11.80 -20.49 -5.98
N ILE A 33 10.59 -20.69 -5.48
CA ILE A 33 10.30 -21.51 -4.30
C ILE A 33 10.05 -22.96 -4.71
N ASP A 34 9.25 -23.16 -5.76
CA ASP A 34 8.88 -24.48 -6.26
C ASP A 34 8.75 -24.46 -7.79
N GLY A 35 8.94 -25.63 -8.41
CA GLY A 35 8.93 -25.80 -9.87
C GLY A 35 10.15 -25.21 -10.57
N SER A 36 9.95 -24.75 -11.81
CA SER A 36 10.99 -24.08 -12.60
C SER A 36 10.39 -23.04 -13.53
N LEU A 37 11.18 -22.02 -13.85
CA LEU A 37 10.85 -20.95 -14.80
C LEU A 37 11.72 -21.12 -16.05
N ARG A 38 11.10 -21.22 -17.23
CA ARG A 38 11.82 -21.40 -18.50
C ARG A 38 11.65 -20.21 -19.42
N LEU A 39 12.63 -20.03 -20.30
CA LEU A 39 12.55 -19.06 -21.38
C LEU A 39 11.35 -19.41 -22.29
N ARG A 40 10.58 -18.39 -22.67
CA ARG A 40 9.33 -18.45 -23.46
C ARG A 40 8.10 -18.99 -22.73
N ASP A 41 8.21 -19.34 -21.45
CA ASP A 41 7.04 -19.71 -20.65
C ASP A 41 6.01 -18.59 -20.61
N VAL A 42 4.74 -18.98 -20.58
CA VAL A 42 3.61 -18.08 -20.31
C VAL A 42 3.09 -18.40 -18.93
N VAL A 43 3.34 -17.49 -17.99
CA VAL A 43 3.08 -17.69 -16.56
C VAL A 43 2.09 -16.66 -16.05
N ARG A 44 1.21 -17.09 -15.14
CA ARG A 44 0.19 -16.23 -14.52
C ARG A 44 0.84 -15.32 -13.47
N ILE A 45 0.37 -14.08 -13.39
CA ILE A 45 0.78 -13.09 -12.38
C ILE A 45 -0.25 -13.07 -11.26
N ASN A 46 0.21 -13.24 -10.02
CA ASN A 46 -0.62 -13.24 -8.82
C ASN A 46 -1.85 -14.18 -8.96
N ASP A 47 -2.95 -13.84 -8.28
CA ASP A 47 -4.27 -14.47 -8.46
C ASP A 47 -5.08 -13.75 -9.56
N SER A 48 -4.43 -13.03 -10.48
CA SER A 48 -5.09 -12.27 -11.54
C SER A 48 -5.25 -13.08 -12.83
N GLU A 49 -6.07 -12.58 -13.76
CA GLU A 49 -6.16 -13.12 -15.12
C GLU A 49 -5.03 -12.64 -16.05
N LYS A 50 -4.02 -11.93 -15.52
CA LYS A 50 -2.88 -11.45 -16.30
C LYS A 50 -1.83 -12.55 -16.44
N PHE A 51 -1.31 -12.70 -17.65
CA PHE A 51 -0.22 -13.61 -18.00
C PHE A 51 0.96 -12.84 -18.59
N ILE A 52 2.17 -13.30 -18.32
CA ILE A 52 3.40 -12.77 -18.90
C ILE A 52 4.18 -13.85 -19.60
N LYS A 53 4.80 -13.48 -20.73
CA LYS A 53 5.72 -14.34 -21.47
C LYS A 53 7.17 -14.00 -21.11
N ILE A 54 7.94 -15.00 -20.68
CA ILE A 54 9.35 -14.84 -20.34
C ILE A 54 10.17 -14.69 -21.63
N LYS A 55 10.70 -13.50 -21.91
CA LYS A 55 11.47 -13.21 -23.13
C LYS A 55 12.98 -13.40 -22.95
N ASN A 56 13.46 -13.13 -21.74
CA ASN A 56 14.83 -13.25 -21.32
C ASN A 56 14.85 -13.94 -19.95
N LEU A 57 15.93 -14.62 -19.64
CA LEU A 57 16.09 -15.31 -18.37
C LEU A 57 17.59 -15.40 -18.03
N LYS A 58 17.94 -14.91 -16.86
CA LYS A 58 19.29 -15.02 -16.30
C LYS A 58 19.23 -15.62 -14.90
N THR A 59 20.34 -16.18 -14.44
CA THR A 59 20.54 -16.59 -13.05
C THR A 59 21.89 -16.09 -12.55
N ILE A 60 22.09 -16.10 -11.23
CA ILE A 60 23.36 -15.76 -10.59
C ILE A 60 24.10 -17.05 -10.31
N TYR A 61 25.24 -17.26 -10.98
CA TYR A 61 26.12 -18.39 -10.75
C TYR A 61 27.52 -17.89 -10.41
N GLN A 62 28.05 -18.30 -9.25
CA GLN A 62 29.37 -17.88 -8.75
C GLN A 62 29.56 -16.34 -8.74
N GLY A 63 28.52 -15.61 -8.35
CA GLY A 63 28.55 -14.14 -8.29
C GLY A 63 28.49 -13.44 -9.65
N ARG A 64 28.27 -14.17 -10.74
CA ARG A 64 28.10 -13.61 -12.08
C ARG A 64 26.72 -13.93 -12.63
N GLU A 65 26.19 -13.00 -13.40
CA GLU A 65 24.94 -13.20 -14.12
C GLU A 65 25.20 -13.96 -15.41
N ILE A 66 24.45 -15.04 -15.64
CA ILE A 66 24.54 -15.85 -16.85
C ILE A 66 23.14 -16.01 -17.47
N ASN A 67 23.07 -15.98 -18.81
CA ASN A 67 21.84 -16.30 -19.53
C ASN A 67 21.60 -17.82 -19.45
N VAL A 68 20.34 -18.21 -19.20
CA VAL A 68 19.95 -19.62 -19.08
C VAL A 68 18.57 -19.83 -19.70
N ASP A 69 18.29 -21.06 -20.13
CA ASP A 69 16.97 -21.44 -20.66
C ASP A 69 15.99 -21.85 -19.55
N GLU A 70 16.48 -22.20 -18.36
CA GLU A 70 15.68 -22.65 -17.22
C GLU A 70 16.33 -22.28 -15.88
N VAL A 71 15.52 -21.88 -14.91
CA VAL A 71 15.90 -21.69 -13.50
C VAL A 71 14.99 -22.53 -12.63
N GLY A 72 15.57 -23.41 -11.82
CA GLY A 72 14.84 -24.32 -10.93
C GLY A 72 14.53 -23.74 -9.55
N ALA A 73 13.81 -24.51 -8.74
CA ALA A 73 13.52 -24.19 -7.35
C ALA A 73 14.80 -23.93 -6.54
N ASN A 74 14.66 -23.04 -5.56
CA ASN A 74 15.72 -22.52 -4.68
C ASN A 74 16.78 -21.65 -5.36
N ASP A 75 16.68 -21.36 -6.65
CA ASP A 75 17.53 -20.39 -7.34
C ASP A 75 16.85 -19.03 -7.56
N ILE A 76 17.64 -18.06 -8.02
CA ILE A 76 17.20 -16.70 -8.34
C ILE A 76 17.13 -16.56 -9.86
N ALA A 77 15.94 -16.27 -10.37
CA ALA A 77 15.74 -15.88 -11.75
C ALA A 77 15.77 -14.36 -11.87
N ILE A 78 16.44 -13.85 -12.90
CA ILE A 78 16.43 -12.45 -13.26
C ILE A 78 15.70 -12.34 -14.60
N VAL A 79 14.66 -11.51 -14.63
CA VAL A 79 13.87 -11.21 -15.83
C VAL A 79 13.82 -9.71 -16.05
N GLU A 80 14.06 -9.29 -17.28
CA GLU A 80 14.02 -7.92 -17.78
C GLU A 80 12.70 -7.69 -18.53
N ASP A 81 12.29 -6.43 -18.70
CA ASP A 81 11.06 -6.03 -19.41
C ASP A 81 9.73 -6.40 -18.72
N MET A 82 9.71 -6.46 -17.38
CA MET A 82 8.49 -6.61 -16.58
C MET A 82 8.03 -5.26 -16.00
N GLU A 83 7.49 -4.38 -16.84
CA GLU A 83 7.16 -2.99 -16.46
C GLU A 83 6.15 -2.89 -15.30
N ASP A 84 5.10 -3.73 -15.29
CA ASP A 84 4.02 -3.65 -14.30
C ASP A 84 4.31 -4.33 -12.95
N PHE A 85 5.40 -5.10 -12.84
CA PHE A 85 5.70 -5.90 -11.65
C PHE A 85 6.12 -5.07 -10.44
N ARG A 86 5.71 -5.45 -9.23
CA ARG A 86 6.13 -4.78 -7.98
C ARG A 86 6.70 -5.79 -7.01
N ILE A 87 7.60 -5.34 -6.14
CA ILE A 87 8.12 -6.17 -5.05
C ILE A 87 6.94 -6.72 -4.25
N GLY A 88 6.95 -8.04 -4.02
CA GLY A 88 5.85 -8.78 -3.41
C GLY A 88 4.93 -9.50 -4.41
N ASP A 89 4.93 -9.13 -5.69
CA ASP A 89 4.22 -9.90 -6.74
C ASP A 89 4.81 -11.30 -6.88
N TYR A 90 4.00 -12.24 -7.37
CA TYR A 90 4.40 -13.62 -7.57
C TYR A 90 3.93 -14.20 -8.91
N LEU A 91 4.64 -15.22 -9.38
CA LEU A 91 4.36 -15.98 -10.59
C LEU A 91 3.86 -17.38 -10.23
N GLY A 92 2.79 -17.80 -10.91
CA GLY A 92 2.18 -19.12 -10.75
C GLY A 92 1.40 -19.25 -9.44
N ALA A 93 1.82 -20.18 -8.59
CA ALA A 93 1.20 -20.45 -7.30
C ALA A 93 1.70 -19.50 -6.20
N LYS A 94 0.77 -19.02 -5.37
CA LYS A 94 1.08 -18.13 -4.24
C LYS A 94 2.07 -18.79 -3.26
N PRO A 95 3.23 -18.17 -2.97
CA PRO A 95 4.19 -18.72 -2.03
C PRO A 95 3.63 -18.70 -0.60
N CYS A 96 3.80 -19.80 0.13
CA CYS A 96 3.32 -19.94 1.51
C CYS A 96 4.13 -19.13 2.55
N LEU A 97 5.19 -18.44 2.13
CA LEU A 97 6.16 -17.77 3.02
C LEU A 97 5.77 -16.35 3.44
N ILE A 98 4.67 -15.79 2.94
CA ILE A 98 4.24 -14.43 3.28
C ILE A 98 3.34 -14.47 4.52
N GLN A 99 3.90 -14.85 5.67
CA GLN A 99 3.35 -14.38 6.94
C GLN A 99 3.78 -12.93 7.08
N GLY A 100 2.81 -12.01 7.14
CA GLY A 100 3.04 -10.58 7.13
C GLY A 100 3.99 -10.16 8.22
N LEU A 101 5.25 -9.88 7.85
CA LEU A 101 6.11 -9.04 8.66
C LEU A 101 5.33 -7.74 8.84
N SER A 102 5.04 -7.38 10.09
CA SER A 102 4.48 -6.08 10.42
C SER A 102 5.46 -5.04 9.91
N HIS A 103 5.17 -4.44 8.76
CA HIS A 103 5.98 -3.36 8.23
C HIS A 103 5.95 -2.25 9.27
N GLN A 104 7.13 -1.84 9.74
CA GLN A 104 7.19 -0.65 10.56
C GLN A 104 6.75 0.53 9.71
N HIS A 105 6.06 1.49 10.31
CA HIS A 105 5.70 2.73 9.63
C HIS A 105 6.82 3.76 9.84
N PRO A 106 7.14 4.59 8.83
CA PRO A 106 8.12 5.64 9.00
C PRO A 106 7.65 6.61 10.09
N ALA A 107 8.58 7.01 10.97
CA ALA A 107 8.33 7.88 12.12
C ALA A 107 8.71 9.34 11.84
N LEU A 108 9.44 9.60 10.75
CA LEU A 108 9.99 10.89 10.42
C LEU A 108 9.51 11.33 9.03
N LYS A 109 9.49 12.64 8.80
CA LYS A 109 9.11 13.24 7.52
C LYS A 109 9.95 14.47 7.25
N SER A 110 10.26 14.72 5.98
CA SER A 110 10.96 15.93 5.54
C SER A 110 10.46 16.37 4.19
N SER A 111 10.29 17.68 4.01
CA SER A 111 10.16 18.25 2.67
C SER A 111 11.49 18.10 1.94
N VAL A 112 11.42 17.85 0.64
CA VAL A 112 12.55 17.75 -0.28
C VAL A 112 12.33 18.67 -1.46
N ARG A 113 13.38 19.40 -1.84
CA ARG A 113 13.35 20.33 -2.97
C ARG A 113 14.63 20.20 -3.79
N PRO A 114 14.55 20.28 -5.12
CA PRO A 114 15.75 20.35 -5.93
C PRO A 114 16.52 21.65 -5.64
N ASP A 115 17.83 21.62 -5.82
CA ASP A 115 18.66 22.84 -5.82
C ASP A 115 18.18 23.84 -6.87
N LYS A 116 17.70 23.31 -8.00
CA LYS A 116 17.14 24.06 -9.11
C LYS A 116 15.65 23.79 -9.25
N PRO A 117 14.76 24.78 -9.08
CA PRO A 117 13.31 24.58 -9.15
C PRO A 117 12.82 23.88 -10.44
N GLU A 118 13.48 24.13 -11.57
CA GLU A 118 13.17 23.51 -12.87
C GLU A 118 13.41 21.98 -12.90
N GLU A 119 14.22 21.44 -11.99
CA GLU A 119 14.52 19.99 -11.91
C GLU A 119 13.47 19.22 -11.09
N ARG A 120 12.39 19.86 -10.61
CA ARG A 120 11.34 19.22 -9.79
C ARG A 120 10.75 17.96 -10.43
N SER A 121 10.44 18.01 -11.73
CA SER A 121 9.91 16.83 -12.45
C SER A 121 10.91 15.68 -12.49
N LYS A 122 12.21 15.99 -12.59
CA LYS A 122 13.30 15.02 -12.58
C LYS A 122 13.45 14.37 -11.21
N VAL A 123 13.32 15.13 -10.11
CA VAL A 123 13.28 14.60 -8.74
C VAL A 123 12.12 13.62 -8.58
N ILE A 124 10.90 14.01 -9.00
CA ILE A 124 9.72 13.15 -8.87
C ILE A 124 9.91 11.84 -9.65
N SER A 125 10.45 11.89 -10.86
CA SER A 125 10.75 10.69 -11.66
C SER A 125 11.79 9.79 -10.99
N ALA A 126 12.86 10.39 -10.43
CA ALA A 126 13.89 9.65 -9.72
C ALA A 126 13.35 8.99 -8.44
N LEU A 127 12.55 9.71 -7.65
CA LEU A 127 11.91 9.16 -6.45
C LEU A 127 10.92 8.04 -6.77
N ASN A 128 10.15 8.13 -7.87
CA ASN A 128 9.32 7.03 -8.34
C ASN A 128 10.16 5.79 -8.69
N THR A 129 11.30 5.98 -9.34
CA THR A 129 12.22 4.89 -9.66
C THR A 129 12.74 4.22 -8.39
N LEU A 130 13.19 5.02 -7.40
CA LEU A 130 13.64 4.52 -6.10
C LEU A 130 12.52 3.82 -5.32
N TRP A 131 11.28 4.34 -5.38
CA TRP A 131 10.12 3.74 -4.75
C TRP A 131 9.77 2.34 -5.29
N ILE A 132 9.93 2.16 -6.61
CA ILE A 132 9.74 0.86 -7.26
C ILE A 132 10.79 -0.15 -6.79
N GLU A 133 12.03 0.30 -6.57
CA GLU A 133 13.15 -0.53 -6.11
C GLU A 133 13.09 -0.82 -4.60
N ASP A 134 12.60 0.13 -3.81
CA ASP A 134 12.45 0.04 -2.36
C ASP A 134 11.08 0.59 -1.93
N PRO A 135 10.07 -0.28 -1.75
CA PRO A 135 8.73 0.12 -1.30
C PRO A 135 8.69 0.66 0.14
N SER A 136 9.79 0.54 0.90
CA SER A 136 9.89 1.17 2.22
C SER A 136 10.03 2.70 2.10
N LEU A 137 10.58 3.19 0.99
CA LEU A 137 10.53 4.61 0.68
C LEU A 137 9.07 5.00 0.47
N SER A 138 8.63 6.12 1.05
CA SER A 138 7.28 6.63 0.81
C SER A 138 7.36 8.14 0.64
N PHE A 139 6.78 8.65 -0.43
CA PHE A 139 6.74 10.08 -0.69
C PHE A 139 5.38 10.49 -1.23
N SER A 140 5.03 11.75 -1.00
CA SER A 140 3.78 12.35 -1.42
C SER A 140 3.98 13.81 -1.76
N ILE A 141 3.07 14.38 -2.54
CA ILE A 141 2.99 15.83 -2.71
C ILE A 141 1.93 16.35 -1.74
N ASN A 142 2.31 17.29 -0.88
CA ASN A 142 1.39 17.90 0.06
C ASN A 142 0.36 18.75 -0.70
N SER A 143 -0.93 18.46 -0.53
CA SER A 143 -2.00 19.14 -1.27
C SER A 143 -2.17 20.62 -0.91
N TYR A 144 -1.65 21.06 0.24
CA TYR A 144 -1.78 22.44 0.72
C TYR A 144 -0.56 23.29 0.37
N SER A 145 0.65 22.76 0.56
CA SER A 145 1.89 23.49 0.30
C SER A 145 2.50 23.23 -1.08
N ASP A 146 2.02 22.23 -1.81
CA ASP A 146 2.66 21.69 -3.03
C ASP A 146 4.14 21.30 -2.81
N GLU A 147 4.52 21.01 -1.57
CA GLU A 147 5.85 20.51 -1.26
C GLU A 147 5.91 19.00 -1.49
N LEU A 148 7.06 18.54 -2.00
CA LEU A 148 7.36 17.12 -2.09
C LEU A 148 7.85 16.67 -0.72
N GLU A 149 7.17 15.70 -0.11
CA GLU A 149 7.47 15.23 1.23
C GLU A 149 7.86 13.75 1.19
N ILE A 150 8.93 13.41 1.90
CA ILE A 150 9.43 12.04 2.04
C ILE A 150 9.27 11.59 3.48
N SER A 151 8.72 10.40 3.67
CA SER A 151 8.66 9.71 4.96
C SER A 151 9.91 8.86 5.16
N LEU A 152 10.47 8.90 6.35
CA LEU A 152 11.79 8.37 6.69
C LEU A 152 11.70 7.51 7.96
N TYR A 153 12.49 6.44 7.99
CA TYR A 153 12.71 5.63 9.20
C TYR A 153 13.84 6.18 10.07
N GLY A 154 14.73 6.99 9.51
CA GLY A 154 15.88 7.52 10.23
C GLY A 154 16.71 8.51 9.39
N LEU A 155 17.62 9.21 10.06
CA LEU A 155 18.49 10.22 9.46
C LEU A 155 19.40 9.63 8.37
N THR A 156 19.93 8.43 8.61
CA THR A 156 20.79 7.73 7.65
C THR A 156 20.07 7.45 6.33
N GLN A 157 18.76 7.16 6.38
CA GLN A 157 17.98 6.93 5.15
C GLN A 157 17.91 8.19 4.29
N LYS A 158 17.78 9.38 4.90
CA LYS A 158 17.82 10.65 4.18
C LYS A 158 19.15 10.84 3.43
N GLU A 159 20.27 10.59 4.10
CA GLU A 159 21.61 10.71 3.50
C GLU A 159 21.75 9.76 2.30
N ILE A 160 21.32 8.51 2.45
CA ILE A 160 21.33 7.52 1.37
C ILE A 160 20.48 7.98 0.18
N ILE A 161 19.25 8.45 0.42
CA ILE A 161 18.37 8.95 -0.64
C ILE A 161 19.02 10.13 -1.37
N GLN A 162 19.61 11.07 -0.63
CA GLN A 162 20.30 12.22 -1.23
C GLN A 162 21.47 11.78 -2.11
N THR A 163 22.31 10.86 -1.65
CA THR A 163 23.41 10.30 -2.44
C THR A 163 22.90 9.56 -3.68
N LEU A 164 21.84 8.75 -3.56
CA LEU A 164 21.26 8.04 -4.70
C LEU A 164 20.73 8.99 -5.77
N LEU A 165 20.06 10.08 -5.37
CA LEU A 165 19.56 11.10 -6.29
C LEU A 165 20.70 11.81 -7.03
N GLU A 166 21.79 12.13 -6.33
CA GLU A 166 22.96 12.78 -6.94
C GLU A 166 23.73 11.82 -7.86
N GLU A 167 24.09 10.63 -7.39
CA GLU A 167 24.95 9.70 -8.12
C GLU A 167 24.25 9.04 -9.31
N ARG A 168 22.99 8.62 -9.16
CA ARG A 168 22.28 7.85 -10.20
C ARG A 168 21.49 8.72 -11.15
N PHE A 169 20.95 9.83 -10.66
CA PHE A 169 20.05 10.68 -11.44
C PHE A 169 20.66 12.05 -11.76
N SER A 170 21.83 12.38 -11.20
CA SER A 170 22.46 13.69 -11.36
C SER A 170 21.49 14.81 -10.98
N VAL A 171 20.83 14.66 -9.83
CA VAL A 171 19.93 15.67 -9.26
C VAL A 171 20.36 15.95 -7.84
N LYS A 172 20.64 17.22 -7.56
CA LYS A 172 20.92 17.67 -6.19
C LYS A 172 19.64 18.13 -5.54
N VAL A 173 19.45 17.67 -4.30
CA VAL A 173 18.27 17.99 -3.51
C VAL A 173 18.67 18.46 -2.12
N HIS A 174 17.85 19.34 -1.57
CA HIS A 174 17.90 19.76 -0.18
C HIS A 174 16.67 19.22 0.55
N PHE A 175 16.94 18.60 1.69
CA PHE A 175 15.92 18.22 2.66
C PHE A 175 15.85 19.29 3.74
N ASP A 176 14.65 19.79 4.01
CA ASP A 176 14.44 20.74 5.09
C ASP A 176 14.49 20.03 6.47
N GLU A 177 14.01 20.72 7.51
CA GLU A 177 13.98 20.18 8.87
C GLU A 177 13.12 18.91 8.95
N ILE A 178 13.67 17.90 9.62
CA ILE A 178 12.99 16.62 9.81
C ILE A 178 11.99 16.77 10.95
N LYS A 179 10.76 16.38 10.67
CA LYS A 179 9.63 16.45 11.57
C LYS A 179 9.17 15.04 11.95
N THR A 180 8.72 14.88 13.17
CA THR A 180 8.10 13.65 13.64
C THR A 180 6.72 13.48 12.99
N ILE A 181 6.42 12.27 12.51
CA ILE A 181 5.08 11.87 12.10
C ILE A 181 4.34 11.45 13.36
N TYR A 182 3.51 12.35 13.87
CA TYR A 182 2.64 12.07 14.99
C TYR A 182 1.43 11.25 14.54
N LYS A 183 0.75 10.60 15.49
CA LYS A 183 -0.53 9.93 15.29
C LYS A 183 -1.58 10.48 16.25
N GLU A 184 -2.84 10.28 15.92
CA GLU A 184 -3.98 10.64 16.76
C GLU A 184 -4.60 9.37 17.36
N ARG A 185 -5.02 9.43 18.61
CA ARG A 185 -5.73 8.31 19.27
C ARG A 185 -6.96 8.83 19.99
N PRO A 186 -8.16 8.23 19.82
CA PRO A 186 -9.33 8.64 20.58
C PRO A 186 -9.10 8.50 22.09
N ILE A 187 -9.67 9.41 22.88
CA ILE A 187 -9.51 9.41 24.34
C ILE A 187 -10.53 8.50 25.01
N LYS A 188 -11.75 8.42 24.46
CA LYS A 188 -12.88 7.73 25.11
C LYS A 188 -13.81 7.07 24.10
N LYS A 189 -14.58 6.10 24.58
CA LYS A 189 -15.63 5.45 23.81
C LYS A 189 -16.72 6.44 23.40
N VAL A 190 -17.05 6.50 22.12
CA VAL A 190 -18.14 7.32 21.58
C VAL A 190 -18.94 6.53 20.57
N ASN A 191 -20.27 6.60 20.70
CA ASN A 191 -21.20 6.14 19.67
C ASN A 191 -21.79 7.36 18.95
N LYS A 192 -21.74 7.35 17.61
CA LYS A 192 -22.31 8.40 16.77
C LYS A 192 -23.14 7.80 15.65
N ILE A 193 -24.36 8.32 15.49
CA ILE A 193 -25.29 7.92 14.45
C ILE A 193 -25.66 9.14 13.62
N ILE A 194 -25.70 8.97 12.30
CA ILE A 194 -26.29 9.92 11.35
C ILE A 194 -27.36 9.17 10.57
N GLN A 195 -28.59 9.69 10.64
CA GLN A 195 -29.78 9.05 10.08
C GLN A 195 -30.05 9.53 8.65
N ILE A 196 -30.59 8.64 7.82
CA ILE A 196 -31.14 8.94 6.50
C ILE A 196 -32.27 9.98 6.62
N GLU A 197 -32.40 10.86 5.64
CA GLU A 197 -33.42 11.94 5.61
C GLU A 197 -33.36 12.96 6.76
N VAL A 198 -32.35 12.89 7.63
CA VAL A 198 -32.11 13.87 8.69
C VAL A 198 -30.98 14.82 8.26
N PRO A 199 -31.23 16.12 8.06
CA PRO A 199 -30.18 17.09 7.77
C PRO A 199 -29.08 17.05 8.84
N PRO A 200 -27.79 17.14 8.48
CA PRO A 200 -27.25 17.50 7.16
C PRO A 200 -26.91 16.32 6.25
N ASN A 201 -27.42 15.10 6.49
CA ASN A 201 -27.08 13.91 5.71
C ASN A 201 -27.64 13.99 4.27
N PRO A 202 -26.80 14.07 3.23
CA PRO A 202 -27.25 14.10 1.84
C PRO A 202 -27.38 12.70 1.22
N TYR A 203 -27.01 11.65 1.94
CA TYR A 203 -26.87 10.29 1.41
C TYR A 203 -28.07 9.42 1.80
N TRP A 204 -28.40 8.45 0.95
CA TRP A 204 -29.47 7.49 1.21
C TRP A 204 -29.00 6.35 2.12
N SER A 205 -28.44 6.67 3.29
CA SER A 205 -28.06 5.67 4.29
C SER A 205 -28.05 6.25 5.70
N THR A 206 -28.39 5.42 6.68
CA THR A 206 -28.08 5.65 8.10
C THR A 206 -26.81 4.88 8.45
N ILE A 207 -25.86 5.54 9.13
CA ILE A 207 -24.68 4.89 9.68
C ILE A 207 -24.52 5.24 11.15
N GLY A 208 -24.37 4.20 11.97
CA GLY A 208 -23.92 4.29 13.36
C GLY A 208 -22.53 3.67 13.53
N LEU A 209 -21.59 4.43 14.08
CA LEU A 209 -20.24 3.98 14.41
C LEU A 209 -19.99 4.14 15.91
N THR A 210 -19.36 3.13 16.50
CA THR A 210 -18.77 3.22 17.84
C THR A 210 -17.24 3.23 17.71
N LEU A 211 -16.61 4.29 18.19
CA LEU A 211 -15.16 4.40 18.29
C LEU A 211 -14.76 4.10 19.73
N GLU A 212 -13.80 3.20 19.93
CA GLU A 212 -13.29 2.79 21.23
C GLU A 212 -11.76 2.86 21.24
N PRO A 213 -11.14 3.53 22.22
CA PRO A 213 -9.69 3.51 22.34
C PRO A 213 -9.19 2.11 22.70
N LEU A 214 -8.10 1.70 22.06
CA LEU A 214 -7.38 0.46 22.36
C LEU A 214 -6.05 0.77 23.07
N PRO A 215 -5.40 -0.22 23.70
CA PRO A 215 -4.02 -0.08 24.18
C PRO A 215 -3.08 0.38 23.06
N LEU A 216 -1.98 1.04 23.44
CA LEU A 216 -0.97 1.51 22.48
C LEU A 216 -0.39 0.34 21.68
N GLY A 217 -0.24 0.53 20.38
CA GLY A 217 0.25 -0.48 19.45
C GLY A 217 -0.77 -1.55 19.03
N ALA A 218 -2.05 -1.41 19.42
CA ALA A 218 -3.11 -2.30 18.99
C ALA A 218 -3.56 -2.04 17.53
N GLY A 219 -3.25 -0.86 16.98
CA GLY A 219 -3.61 -0.46 15.63
C GLY A 219 -5.11 -0.25 15.43
N LEU A 220 -5.56 -0.39 14.18
CA LEU A 220 -6.96 -0.26 13.80
C LEU A 220 -7.66 -1.63 13.80
N GLN A 221 -8.73 -1.75 14.58
CA GLN A 221 -9.63 -2.89 14.54
C GLN A 221 -11.00 -2.45 14.01
N ILE A 222 -11.55 -3.20 13.04
CA ILE A 222 -12.86 -2.90 12.45
C ILE A 222 -13.76 -4.11 12.64
N GLU A 223 -14.94 -3.87 13.21
CA GLU A 223 -15.97 -4.89 13.41
C GLU A 223 -17.35 -4.39 12.96
N SER A 224 -18.30 -5.30 12.82
CA SER A 224 -19.70 -4.96 12.57
C SER A 224 -20.63 -5.80 13.42
N ASP A 225 -21.60 -5.14 14.03
CA ASP A 225 -22.75 -5.77 14.70
C ASP A 225 -23.91 -6.04 13.72
N ILE A 226 -23.75 -5.64 12.44
CA ILE A 226 -24.78 -5.80 11.41
C ILE A 226 -24.65 -7.17 10.75
N SER A 227 -25.71 -7.96 10.81
CA SER A 227 -25.78 -9.25 10.13
C SER A 227 -25.70 -9.09 8.60
N TYR A 228 -24.94 -9.96 7.93
CA TYR A 228 -24.90 -10.03 6.47
C TYR A 228 -26.26 -10.35 5.83
N GLY A 229 -27.19 -10.93 6.59
CA GLY A 229 -28.56 -11.15 6.14
C GLY A 229 -29.41 -9.88 6.09
N TYR A 230 -29.06 -8.86 6.90
CA TYR A 230 -29.74 -7.56 6.89
C TYR A 230 -29.08 -6.60 5.90
N LEU A 231 -27.75 -6.51 5.93
CA LEU A 231 -26.98 -5.67 5.01
C LEU A 231 -25.82 -6.50 4.45
N ASN A 232 -25.84 -6.77 3.15
CA ASN A 232 -24.90 -7.69 2.50
C ASN A 232 -23.44 -7.17 2.53
N HIS A 233 -22.51 -8.06 2.18
CA HIS A 233 -21.07 -7.78 2.19
C HIS A 233 -20.65 -6.54 1.38
N SER A 234 -21.29 -6.26 0.25
CA SER A 234 -20.90 -5.12 -0.60
C SER A 234 -21.07 -3.79 0.13
N PHE A 235 -22.18 -3.62 0.84
CA PHE A 235 -22.47 -2.42 1.63
C PHE A 235 -21.57 -2.34 2.88
N GLN A 236 -21.37 -3.45 3.59
CA GLN A 236 -20.50 -3.45 4.77
C GLN A 236 -19.04 -3.17 4.40
N ASN A 237 -18.54 -3.75 3.30
CA ASN A 237 -17.21 -3.46 2.78
C ASN A 237 -17.04 -1.98 2.43
N ALA A 238 -18.08 -1.34 1.88
CA ALA A 238 -18.05 0.08 1.59
C ALA A 238 -17.92 0.95 2.87
N VAL A 239 -18.54 0.54 3.97
CA VAL A 239 -18.34 1.17 5.29
C VAL A 239 -16.91 0.93 5.79
N PHE A 240 -16.40 -0.30 5.71
CA PHE A 240 -15.03 -0.61 6.15
C PHE A 240 -13.97 0.15 5.36
N GLU A 241 -14.16 0.31 4.05
CA GLU A 241 -13.33 1.18 3.21
C GLU A 241 -13.39 2.63 3.69
N GLY A 242 -14.60 3.15 3.95
CA GLY A 242 -14.79 4.50 4.49
C GLY A 242 -14.09 4.71 5.84
N ILE A 243 -14.14 3.73 6.75
CA ILE A 243 -13.44 3.78 8.05
C ILE A 243 -11.93 3.84 7.83
N ARG A 244 -11.37 2.96 6.98
CA ARG A 244 -9.93 2.93 6.68
C ARG A 244 -9.45 4.25 6.08
N MET A 245 -10.21 4.82 5.15
CA MET A 245 -9.92 6.14 4.57
C MET A 245 -9.94 7.24 5.65
N SER A 246 -10.91 7.19 6.57
CA SER A 246 -11.05 8.18 7.64
C SER A 246 -9.92 8.13 8.65
N CYS A 247 -9.33 6.95 8.88
CA CYS A 247 -8.18 6.79 9.77
C CYS A 247 -6.89 7.38 9.18
N GLN A 248 -6.83 7.69 7.87
CA GLN A 248 -5.63 8.27 7.27
C GLN A 248 -5.41 9.74 7.66
N SER A 249 -6.46 10.45 8.10
CA SER A 249 -6.39 11.86 8.45
C SER A 249 -7.43 12.23 9.51
N GLY A 250 -6.96 12.43 10.74
CA GLY A 250 -7.75 12.77 11.93
C GLY A 250 -8.12 14.24 12.03
N LEU A 251 -8.34 14.71 13.25
CA LEU A 251 -8.72 16.10 13.54
C LEU A 251 -7.59 17.09 13.28
N HIS A 252 -6.35 16.65 13.50
CA HIS A 252 -5.13 17.42 13.26
C HIS A 252 -4.44 17.05 11.94
N GLY A 253 -5.07 16.16 11.17
CA GLY A 253 -4.59 15.74 9.86
C GLY A 253 -3.64 14.54 9.90
N TRP A 254 -3.44 13.92 11.06
CA TRP A 254 -2.55 12.77 11.23
C TRP A 254 -3.29 11.45 11.23
N GLU A 255 -2.56 10.35 11.03
CA GLU A 255 -3.16 9.02 11.07
C GLU A 255 -3.80 8.75 12.43
N VAL A 256 -5.04 8.29 12.45
CA VAL A 256 -5.75 7.87 13.66
C VAL A 256 -5.47 6.39 13.90
N THR A 257 -4.96 6.04 15.07
CA THR A 257 -4.55 4.69 15.42
C THR A 257 -5.01 4.25 16.81
N ASP A 258 -4.70 3.00 17.16
CA ASP A 258 -5.02 2.37 18.45
C ASP A 258 -6.49 2.55 18.84
N LEU A 259 -7.36 2.16 17.91
CA LEU A 259 -8.81 2.22 18.09
C LEU A 259 -9.54 1.03 17.46
N LYS A 260 -10.66 0.69 18.09
CA LYS A 260 -11.67 -0.22 17.56
C LYS A 260 -12.84 0.60 17.03
N VAL A 261 -13.27 0.29 15.81
CA VAL A 261 -14.42 0.90 15.16
C VAL A 261 -15.46 -0.18 14.89
N THR A 262 -16.60 -0.09 15.56
CA THR A 262 -17.71 -1.02 15.38
C THR A 262 -18.83 -0.36 14.57
N PHE A 263 -19.23 -0.98 13.47
CA PHE A 263 -20.40 -0.58 12.71
C PHE A 263 -21.68 -1.12 13.38
N THR A 264 -22.41 -0.24 14.06
CA THR A 264 -23.47 -0.62 15.01
C THR A 264 -24.89 -0.42 14.49
N GLN A 265 -25.12 0.51 13.55
CA GLN A 265 -26.46 0.79 13.04
C GLN A 265 -26.44 1.07 11.54
N ALA A 266 -27.42 0.51 10.84
CA ALA A 266 -27.60 0.66 9.40
C ALA A 266 -29.09 0.77 9.05
N GLU A 267 -29.44 1.75 8.23
CA GLU A 267 -30.77 1.85 7.60
C GLU A 267 -30.57 2.25 6.13
N TYR A 268 -31.43 1.73 5.27
CA TYR A 268 -31.35 1.92 3.83
C TYR A 268 -32.73 1.71 3.20
N TYR A 269 -32.93 2.26 2.01
CA TYR A 269 -34.12 2.07 1.21
C TYR A 269 -33.77 1.33 -0.07
N SER A 270 -34.35 0.16 -0.28
CA SER A 270 -34.23 -0.52 -1.57
C SER A 270 -35.28 0.03 -2.55
N PRO A 271 -34.91 0.36 -3.80
CA PRO A 271 -33.59 0.17 -4.44
C PRO A 271 -32.71 1.43 -4.44
N VAL A 272 -33.07 2.48 -3.69
CA VAL A 272 -32.45 3.81 -3.77
C VAL A 272 -31.04 3.84 -3.20
N SER A 273 -30.82 3.19 -2.05
CA SER A 273 -29.54 3.17 -1.35
C SER A 273 -28.52 2.29 -2.05
N THR A 274 -27.31 2.82 -2.22
CA THR A 274 -26.19 2.14 -2.85
C THR A 274 -25.01 1.96 -1.89
N PRO A 275 -24.08 1.04 -2.15
CA PRO A 275 -22.83 0.97 -1.37
C PRO A 275 -22.03 2.28 -1.39
N ALA A 276 -22.19 3.11 -2.43
CA ALA A 276 -21.52 4.40 -2.51
C ALA A 276 -22.03 5.39 -1.45
N ASP A 277 -23.34 5.38 -1.16
CA ASP A 277 -23.92 6.22 -0.10
C ASP A 277 -23.27 5.93 1.25
N PHE A 278 -23.09 4.64 1.58
CA PHE A 278 -22.44 4.22 2.81
C PHE A 278 -20.97 4.63 2.86
N ARG A 279 -20.23 4.43 1.75
CA ARG A 279 -18.82 4.83 1.66
C ARG A 279 -18.63 6.33 1.88
N GLN A 280 -19.53 7.15 1.35
CA GLN A 280 -19.43 8.61 1.40
C GLN A 280 -19.92 9.21 2.73
N LEU A 281 -20.92 8.59 3.37
CA LEU A 281 -21.39 9.02 4.69
C LEU A 281 -20.40 8.64 5.81
N THR A 282 -19.72 7.50 5.68
CA THR A 282 -18.84 6.96 6.74
C THR A 282 -17.81 7.98 7.26
N PRO A 283 -17.03 8.70 6.41
CA PRO A 283 -16.07 9.69 6.89
C PRO A 283 -16.68 10.83 7.70
N TYR A 284 -17.90 11.22 7.36
CA TYR A 284 -18.61 12.26 8.10
C TYR A 284 -18.98 11.77 9.51
N VAL A 285 -19.55 10.56 9.62
CA VAL A 285 -19.90 9.97 10.93
C VAL A 285 -18.66 9.74 11.78
N PHE A 286 -17.60 9.21 11.18
CA PHE A 286 -16.33 8.96 11.85
C PHE A 286 -15.71 10.26 12.40
N ARG A 287 -15.65 11.31 11.58
CA ARG A 287 -15.11 12.61 12.00
C ARG A 287 -15.87 13.19 13.18
N LEU A 288 -17.21 13.15 13.17
CA LEU A 288 -18.02 13.63 14.28
C LEU A 288 -17.83 12.79 15.55
N ALA A 289 -17.72 11.47 15.42
CA ALA A 289 -17.42 10.59 16.55
C ALA A 289 -16.04 10.89 17.15
N LEU A 290 -15.03 11.11 16.30
CA LEU A 290 -13.68 11.46 16.70
C LEU A 290 -13.63 12.82 17.40
N GLN A 291 -14.33 13.83 16.88
CA GLN A 291 -14.47 15.14 17.53
C GLN A 291 -15.11 15.02 18.92
N GLN A 292 -16.14 14.19 19.07
CA GLN A 292 -16.81 13.97 20.35
C GLN A 292 -15.94 13.17 21.34
N SER A 293 -15.12 12.25 20.83
CA SER A 293 -14.14 11.52 21.63
C SER A 293 -13.06 12.47 22.17
N GLY A 294 -12.61 13.41 21.33
CA GLY A 294 -11.32 14.05 21.50
C GLY A 294 -10.19 13.08 21.11
N VAL A 295 -9.00 13.63 20.89
CA VAL A 295 -7.81 12.87 20.49
C VAL A 295 -6.60 13.25 21.32
N ASP A 296 -5.81 12.24 21.69
CA ASP A 296 -4.45 12.42 22.16
C ASP A 296 -3.48 12.36 20.97
N ILE A 297 -2.41 13.15 21.08
CA ILE A 297 -1.30 13.14 20.13
C ILE A 297 -0.29 12.09 20.61
N LEU A 298 0.02 11.13 19.75
CA LEU A 298 1.02 10.12 19.96
C LEU A 298 2.30 10.48 19.20
N GLU A 299 3.41 10.45 19.91
CA GLU A 299 4.73 10.40 19.32
C GLU A 299 5.05 8.93 18.94
N PRO A 300 5.75 8.69 17.82
CA PRO A 300 6.18 7.36 17.40
C PRO A 300 7.24 6.75 18.33
#